data_AF-A0A1B6LKA0-F1
#
_entry.id   AF-A0A1B6LKA0-F1
#
_cell.length_a   1.000
_cell.length_b   1.000
_cell.length_c   1.000
_cell.angle_alpha   90.00
_cell.angle_beta   90.00
_cell.angle_gamma   90.00
#
_symmetry.space_group_name_H-M   'P 1'
#
loop_
_entity.id
_entity.type
_entity.pdbx_description
1 polymer ?
#
loop_
_entity_poly.entity_id
_entity_poly.type
_entity_poly.pdbx_seq_one_letter_code
_entity_poly.pdbx_strand_id
1 'polypeptide(L)'
;YMFGKGVYFADMVSKSANYCMTSATNNTGLMLLCEVALGEMYERTNAEYVEKLPPGKHSCKGVGATWPDPEEKHILEDGVEVPFGKPTTKKERHQTSLLYNEYIVYDVAQVKARYLFKMKFDYKF
;
A
#
# COMPACT_ATOMS: atom_id res chain seq x y z
N TYR A 1 7.22 -0.41 -12.87
CA TYR A 1 6.35 0.47 -12.08
C TYR A 1 4.97 0.51 -12.72
N MET A 2 3.91 0.11 -12.01
CA MET A 2 2.55 0.03 -12.59
C MET A 2 1.91 1.40 -12.78
N PHE A 3 2.30 2.39 -11.97
CA PHE A 3 1.71 3.73 -11.92
C PHE A 3 2.78 4.82 -12.03
N GLY A 4 3.79 4.64 -12.89
CA GLY A 4 4.87 5.62 -13.01
C GLY A 4 5.86 5.63 -11.84
N LYS A 5 6.85 6.54 -11.88
CA LYS A 5 7.90 6.64 -10.87
C LYS A 5 7.39 7.39 -9.64
N GLY A 6 7.42 6.75 -8.48
CA GLY A 6 6.98 7.32 -7.20
C GLY A 6 7.36 6.40 -6.04
N VAL A 7 6.92 6.75 -4.84
CA VAL A 7 7.08 5.91 -3.64
C VAL A 7 5.81 5.09 -3.46
N TYR A 8 5.95 3.76 -3.45
CA TYR A 8 4.83 2.82 -3.42
C TYR A 8 4.60 2.29 -2.00
N PHE A 9 3.34 2.30 -1.58
CA PHE A 9 2.87 1.77 -0.31
C PHE A 9 1.73 0.77 -0.54
N ALA A 10 1.51 -0.10 0.44
CA ALA A 10 0.38 -1.01 0.48
C ALA A 10 -0.25 -0.96 1.87
N ASP A 11 -1.56 -1.21 1.91
CA ASP A 11 -2.37 -1.34 3.14
C ASP A 11 -2.39 -2.78 3.68
N MET A 12 -1.75 -3.71 2.96
CA MET A 12 -1.63 -5.12 3.31
C MET A 12 -0.15 -5.48 3.51
N VAL A 13 0.23 -5.87 4.73
CA VAL A 13 1.62 -6.18 5.09
C VAL A 13 2.22 -7.25 4.18
N SER A 14 1.46 -8.30 3.83
CA SER A 14 1.92 -9.40 2.99
C SER A 14 2.39 -8.96 1.60
N LYS A 15 1.78 -7.90 1.05
CA LYS A 15 2.18 -7.35 -0.25
C LYS A 15 3.55 -6.68 -0.17
N SER A 16 3.73 -5.76 0.79
CA SER A 16 5.02 -5.08 1.01
C SER A 16 6.12 -6.05 1.43
N ALA A 17 5.78 -7.09 2.21
CA ALA A 17 6.72 -8.08 2.72
C ALA A 17 7.44 -8.87 1.61
N ASN A 18 6.80 -9.09 0.45
CA ASN A 18 7.44 -9.76 -0.69
C ASN A 18 8.65 -8.97 -1.23
N TYR A 19 8.69 -7.65 -1.04
CA TYR A 19 9.82 -6.81 -1.45
C TYR A 19 11.01 -6.88 -0.48
N CYS A 20 10.88 -7.53 0.68
CA CYS A 20 12.01 -7.81 1.57
C CYS A 20 12.96 -8.87 0.99
N MET A 21 12.53 -9.64 -0.02
CA MET A 21 13.34 -10.65 -0.72
C MET A 21 14.03 -11.65 0.24
N THR A 22 13.33 -12.01 1.32
CA THR A 22 13.82 -12.99 2.30
C THR A 22 13.81 -14.40 1.71
N SER A 23 14.57 -15.29 2.33
CA SER A 23 14.60 -16.72 1.99
C SER A 23 14.58 -17.57 3.26
N ALA A 24 14.47 -18.89 3.13
CA ALA A 24 14.53 -19.77 4.29
C ALA A 24 15.87 -19.74 5.04
N THR A 25 16.98 -19.44 4.34
CA THR A 25 18.32 -19.29 4.94
C THR A 25 18.63 -17.87 5.38
N ASN A 26 17.89 -16.88 4.88
CA ASN A 26 17.95 -15.48 5.30
C ASN A 26 16.54 -14.93 5.50
N ASN A 27 15.94 -15.30 6.63
CA ASN A 27 14.51 -15.13 6.87
C ASN A 27 14.16 -13.87 7.67
N THR A 28 15.08 -12.91 7.77
CA THR A 28 14.84 -11.65 8.48
C THR A 28 14.71 -10.51 7.47
N GLY A 29 13.56 -9.85 7.46
CA GLY A 29 13.28 -8.67 6.63
C GLY A 29 13.11 -7.41 7.45
N LEU A 30 13.36 -6.26 6.82
CA LEU A 30 13.04 -4.95 7.39
C LEU A 30 11.84 -4.37 6.64
N MET A 31 10.88 -3.83 7.39
CA MET A 31 9.67 -3.22 6.84
C MET A 31 9.42 -1.85 7.45
N LEU A 32 9.04 -0.88 6.62
CA LEU A 32 8.69 0.47 7.05
C LEU A 32 7.17 0.63 7.16
N LEU A 33 6.73 1.35 8.19
CA LEU A 33 5.40 1.92 8.26
C LEU A 33 5.55 3.44 8.31
N CYS A 34 4.93 4.09 7.33
CA CYS A 34 5.03 5.52 7.11
C CYS A 34 3.64 6.16 7.21
N GLU A 35 3.59 7.38 7.75
CA GLU A 35 2.49 8.30 7.49
C GLU A 35 2.65 8.81 6.06
N VAL A 36 1.59 8.70 5.25
CA VAL A 36 1.61 9.09 3.84
C VAL A 36 0.47 10.06 3.57
N ALA A 37 0.79 11.28 3.18
CA ALA A 37 -0.17 12.32 2.86
C ALA A 37 -0.78 12.09 1.47
N LEU A 38 -1.80 11.23 1.40
CA LEU A 38 -2.42 10.82 0.13
C LEU A 38 -3.24 11.93 -0.54
N GLY A 39 -3.92 12.76 0.26
CA GLY A 39 -4.88 13.76 -0.23
C GLY A 39 -5.92 13.16 -1.18
N GLU A 40 -6.37 13.94 -2.14
CA GLU A 40 -7.22 13.46 -3.24
C GLU A 40 -6.49 12.47 -4.15
N MET A 41 -6.96 11.23 -4.18
CA MET A 41 -6.35 10.13 -4.94
C MET A 41 -6.89 10.03 -6.37
N TYR A 42 -6.00 9.75 -7.33
CA TYR A 42 -6.32 9.34 -8.69
C TYR A 42 -6.44 7.82 -8.75
N GLU A 43 -7.68 7.31 -8.70
CA GLU A 43 -7.94 5.86 -8.62
C GLU A 43 -7.85 5.17 -9.98
N ARG A 44 -7.18 4.01 -10.04
CA ARG A 44 -6.99 3.20 -11.25
C ARG A 44 -7.19 1.72 -10.97
N THR A 45 -7.95 1.04 -11.83
CA THR A 45 -8.18 -0.41 -11.74
C THR A 45 -7.24 -1.22 -12.66
N ASN A 46 -6.51 -0.55 -13.53
CA ASN A 46 -5.52 -1.16 -14.43
C ASN A 46 -4.22 -0.36 -14.38
N ALA A 47 -3.11 -0.99 -14.74
CA ALA A 47 -1.83 -0.30 -14.85
C ALA A 47 -1.92 0.86 -15.86
N GLU A 48 -1.42 2.01 -15.45
CA GLU A 48 -1.36 3.23 -16.27
C GLU A 48 -0.09 3.96 -15.87
N TYR A 49 0.83 4.19 -16.81
CA TYR A 49 2.06 4.91 -16.50
C TYR A 49 1.76 6.39 -16.26
N VAL A 50 1.65 6.78 -14.98
CA VAL A 50 1.36 8.15 -14.58
C VAL A 50 2.64 8.99 -14.61
N GLU A 51 2.71 9.93 -15.55
CA GLU A 51 3.77 10.94 -15.59
C GLU A 51 3.40 12.21 -14.83
N LYS A 52 2.12 12.56 -14.87
CA LYS A 52 1.57 13.76 -14.22
C LYS A 52 0.16 13.46 -13.73
N LEU A 53 -0.12 13.82 -12.48
CA LEU A 53 -1.45 13.68 -11.90
C LEU A 53 -2.44 14.70 -12.53
N PRO A 54 -3.72 14.33 -12.69
CA PRO A 54 -4.76 15.29 -13.05
C PRO A 54 -4.84 16.45 -12.04
N PRO A 55 -5.32 17.64 -12.46
CA PRO A 55 -5.54 18.76 -11.55
C PRO A 55 -6.36 18.35 -10.32
N GLY A 56 -5.91 18.78 -9.13
CA GLY A 56 -6.57 18.49 -7.86
C GLY A 56 -6.29 17.08 -7.30
N LYS A 57 -5.46 16.25 -7.96
CA LYS A 57 -5.01 14.96 -7.43
C LYS A 57 -3.58 15.07 -6.89
N HIS A 58 -3.33 14.40 -5.75
CA HIS A 58 -2.07 14.48 -5.00
C HIS A 58 -1.33 13.14 -4.94
N SER A 59 -2.01 12.04 -5.25
CA SER A 59 -1.46 10.69 -5.27
C SER A 59 -2.24 9.82 -6.26
N CYS A 60 -1.72 8.62 -6.54
CA CYS A 60 -2.44 7.60 -7.29
C CYS A 60 -2.78 6.42 -6.38
N LYS A 61 -3.95 5.82 -6.59
CA LYS A 61 -4.37 4.60 -5.91
C LYS A 61 -4.65 3.52 -6.95
N GLY A 62 -3.85 2.47 -6.94
CA GLY A 62 -4.17 1.22 -7.62
C GLY A 62 -5.25 0.50 -6.80
N VAL A 63 -6.45 0.34 -7.36
CA VAL A 63 -7.60 -0.26 -6.66
C VAL A 63 -7.54 -1.78 -6.81
N GLY A 64 -7.23 -2.48 -5.73
CA GLY A 64 -7.14 -3.94 -5.68
C GLY A 64 -8.49 -4.64 -5.51
N ALA A 65 -8.47 -5.95 -5.71
CA ALA A 65 -9.62 -6.82 -5.42
C ALA A 65 -9.81 -7.10 -3.92
N THR A 66 -8.74 -6.94 -3.13
CA THR A 66 -8.68 -7.17 -1.68
C THR A 66 -8.14 -5.94 -0.96
N TRP A 67 -8.77 -5.56 0.16
CA TRP A 67 -8.35 -4.43 1.02
C TRP A 67 -8.75 -4.71 2.49
N PRO A 68 -8.18 -4.00 3.48
CA PRO A 68 -8.61 -4.11 4.88
C PRO A 68 -10.06 -3.63 5.06
N ASP A 69 -10.88 -4.31 5.86
CA ASP A 69 -12.24 -3.85 6.17
C ASP A 69 -12.25 -2.37 6.59
N PRO A 70 -12.95 -1.48 5.85
CA PRO A 70 -12.92 -0.04 6.12
C PRO A 70 -13.59 0.36 7.45
N GLU A 71 -14.41 -0.50 8.03
CA GLU A 71 -15.02 -0.28 9.34
C GLU A 71 -14.06 -0.61 10.49
N GLU A 72 -13.03 -1.43 10.23
CA GLU A 72 -11.99 -1.82 11.19
C GLU A 72 -10.72 -0.96 10.99
N LYS A 73 -10.73 0.22 11.62
CA LYS A 73 -9.63 1.18 11.56
C LYS A 73 -9.41 1.89 12.89
N HIS A 74 -8.20 2.39 13.08
CA HIS A 74 -7.83 3.18 14.25
C HIS A 74 -7.37 4.56 13.78
N ILE A 75 -7.90 5.60 14.39
CA ILE A 75 -7.45 6.97 14.17
C ILE A 75 -6.54 7.33 15.35
N LEU A 76 -5.29 7.66 15.02
CA LEU A 76 -4.29 8.10 15.99
C LEU A 76 -4.64 9.52 16.50
N GLU A 77 -4.04 9.94 17.61
CA GLU A 77 -4.30 11.27 18.21
C GLU A 77 -3.97 12.44 17.25
N ASP A 78 -3.03 12.24 16.33
CA ASP A 78 -2.64 13.18 15.29
C ASP A 78 -3.53 13.11 14.03
N GLY A 79 -4.58 12.31 14.05
CA GLY A 79 -5.56 12.17 12.96
C GLY A 79 -5.17 11.18 11.86
N VAL A 80 -4.05 10.48 11.99
CA VAL A 80 -3.62 9.48 11.00
C VAL A 80 -4.50 8.23 11.09
N GLU A 81 -5.06 7.83 9.95
CA GLU A 81 -5.82 6.59 9.81
C GLU A 81 -4.89 5.37 9.65
N VAL A 82 -5.07 4.36 10.49
CA VAL A 82 -4.40 3.07 10.41
C VAL A 82 -5.43 2.01 10.01
N PRO A 83 -5.47 1.58 8.74
CA PRO A 83 -6.32 0.49 8.31
C PRO A 83 -5.70 -0.85 8.72
N PHE A 84 -6.33 -1.55 9.67
CA PHE A 84 -5.84 -2.86 10.16
C PHE A 84 -6.90 -3.96 10.07
N GLY A 85 -8.04 -3.64 9.45
CA GLY A 85 -9.16 -4.54 9.30
C GLY A 85 -8.83 -5.85 8.60
N LYS A 86 -9.63 -6.87 8.86
CA LYS A 86 -9.50 -8.15 8.16
C LYS A 86 -9.64 -7.97 6.64
N PRO A 87 -8.94 -8.77 5.83
CA PRO A 87 -9.04 -8.67 4.38
C PRO A 87 -10.47 -8.92 3.90
N THR A 88 -11.02 -7.94 3.20
CA THR A 88 -12.31 -8.01 2.51
C THR A 88 -12.08 -7.99 1.01
N THR A 89 -12.92 -8.70 0.25
CA THR A 89 -12.85 -8.80 -1.21
C THR A 89 -14.12 -8.31 -1.88
N LYS A 90 -14.02 -7.84 -3.13
CA LYS A 90 -15.22 -7.61 -3.95
C LYS A 90 -15.95 -8.93 -4.20
N LYS A 91 -17.25 -8.97 -3.89
CA LYS A 91 -18.15 -10.08 -4.25
C LYS A 91 -18.43 -10.12 -5.75
N GLU A 92 -18.45 -8.97 -6.41
CA GLU A 92 -18.65 -8.87 -7.86
C GLU A 92 -17.31 -8.62 -8.56
N ARG A 93 -17.07 -9.35 -9.67
CA ARG A 93 -15.88 -9.20 -10.53
C ARG A 93 -15.87 -7.82 -11.20
N HIS A 94 -15.59 -6.75 -10.46
CA HIS A 94 -15.08 -5.54 -11.09
C HIS A 94 -13.67 -5.82 -11.63
N GLN A 95 -13.46 -5.40 -12.86
CA GLN A 95 -12.25 -5.60 -13.67
C GLN A 95 -11.10 -4.77 -13.11
N THR A 96 -10.50 -5.24 -12.02
CA THR A 96 -9.15 -4.81 -11.63
C THR A 96 -8.16 -5.91 -11.94
N SER A 97 -6.99 -5.52 -12.43
CA SER A 97 -5.84 -6.42 -12.62
C SER A 97 -4.99 -6.57 -11.35
N LEU A 98 -5.34 -5.89 -10.26
CA LEU A 98 -4.59 -5.85 -9.01
C LEU A 98 -5.23 -6.72 -7.92
N LEU A 99 -4.41 -7.52 -7.23
CA LEU A 99 -4.87 -8.34 -6.10
C LEU A 99 -5.15 -7.51 -4.83
N TYR A 100 -4.29 -6.52 -4.55
CA TYR A 100 -4.37 -5.64 -3.38
C TYR A 100 -4.15 -4.18 -3.81
N ASN A 101 -4.57 -3.24 -2.96
CA ASN A 101 -4.36 -1.82 -3.21
C ASN A 101 -2.87 -1.47 -3.35
N GLU A 102 -2.61 -0.35 -4.04
CA GLU A 102 -1.33 0.38 -4.03
C GLU A 102 -1.60 1.84 -3.85
N TYR A 103 -0.75 2.50 -3.07
CA TYR A 103 -0.79 3.93 -2.86
C TYR A 103 0.55 4.52 -3.31
N ILE A 104 0.51 5.47 -4.22
CA ILE A 104 1.69 6.02 -4.88
C ILE A 104 1.68 7.53 -4.69
N VAL A 105 2.73 8.04 -4.05
CA VAL A 105 3.03 9.47 -3.98
C VAL A 105 4.19 9.81 -4.88
N TYR A 106 4.16 11.01 -5.47
CA TYR A 106 5.14 11.47 -6.44
C TYR A 106 6.06 12.57 -5.88
N ASP A 107 5.84 12.97 -4.62
CA ASP A 107 6.70 13.85 -3.86
C ASP A 107 7.12 13.15 -2.55
N VAL A 108 8.43 13.14 -2.28
CA VAL A 108 9.00 12.55 -1.07
C VAL A 108 8.59 13.31 0.20
N ALA A 109 8.22 14.59 0.07
CA ALA A 109 7.71 15.38 1.20
C ALA A 109 6.35 14.87 1.72
N GLN A 110 5.64 14.04 0.94
CA GLN A 110 4.40 13.38 1.37
C GLN A 110 4.62 12.17 2.30
N VAL A 111 5.88 11.78 2.56
CA VAL A 111 6.21 10.57 3.31
C VAL A 111 6.93 10.92 4.62
N LYS A 112 6.40 10.42 5.73
CA LYS A 112 7.04 10.47 7.04
C LYS A 112 7.16 9.07 7.62
N ALA A 113 8.38 8.53 7.67
CA ALA A 113 8.63 7.23 8.29
C ALA A 113 8.38 7.31 9.80
N ARG A 114 7.57 6.38 10.33
CA ARG A 114 7.16 6.37 11.75
C ARG A 114 7.74 5.18 12.49
N TYR A 115 7.74 4.01 11.86
CA TYR A 115 8.24 2.78 12.45
C TYR A 115 9.06 1.95 11.46
N LEU A 116 10.07 1.26 11.99
CA LEU A 116 10.84 0.23 11.31
C LEU A 116 10.65 -1.09 12.05
N PHE A 117 10.13 -2.09 11.36
CA PHE A 117 9.95 -3.43 11.89
C PHE A 117 11.07 -4.34 11.41
N LYS A 118 11.66 -5.10 12.33
CA LYS A 118 12.47 -6.28 12.02
C LYS A 118 11.58 -7.51 12.11
N MET A 119 11.29 -8.14 10.99
CA MET A 119 10.36 -9.25 10.89
C MET A 119 11.08 -10.55 10.59
N LYS A 120 10.67 -11.64 11.26
CA LYS A 120 11.08 -13.00 10.94
C LYS A 120 10.01 -13.65 10.06
N PHE A 121 10.44 -14.28 8.98
CA PHE A 121 9.59 -14.97 8.01
C PHE A 121 9.68 -16.49 8.24
N ASP A 122 8.56 -17.11 8.62
CA ASP A 122 8.52 -18.55 8.87
C ASP A 122 8.05 -19.30 7.61
N TYR A 123 9.01 -19.90 6.91
CA TYR A 123 8.76 -20.73 5.72
C TYR A 123 8.36 -22.15 6.13
N LYS A 124 7.34 -22.72 5.47
CA LYS A 124 7.00 -24.14 5.56
C LYS A 124 7.46 -24.82 4.28
N PHE A 125 8.24 -25.88 4.43
CA PHE A 125 8.61 -26.80 3.37
C PHE A 125 7.68 -28.01 3.38
#